data_AF-A0A7V9INM7-F1
#
_entry.id   AF-A0A7V9INM7-F1
#
_cell.length_a   1.000
_cell.length_b   1.000
_cell.length_c   1.000
_cell.angle_alpha   90.00
_cell.angle_beta   90.00
_cell.angle_gamma   90.00
#
_symmetry.space_group_name_H-M   'P 1'
#
loop_
_entity.id
_entity.type
_entity.pdbx_description
1 polymer ?
#
loop_
_entity_poly.entity_id
_entity_poly.type
_entity_poly.pdbx_seq_one_letter_code
_entity_poly.pdbx_strand_id
1 'polypeptide(L)' 'MKLRRATVFALSFWSAAFAFIVVDWSRATPHNRFDEPPPWQLGQEKIEGAGHCAAPLAAK' A
#
# COMPACT_ATOMS: atom_id res chain seq x y z
N MET A 1 16.76 -37.04 14.06
CA MET A 1 15.93 -36.84 12.84
C MET A 1 16.70 -35.91 11.91
N LYS A 2 17.27 -36.38 10.79
CA LYS A 2 17.99 -35.50 9.85
C LYS A 2 16.96 -34.75 9.01
N LEU A 3 16.87 -33.42 9.17
CA LEU A 3 16.05 -32.60 8.28
C LEU A 3 16.58 -32.74 6.84
N ARG A 4 15.67 -32.99 5.89
CA ARG A 4 16.03 -33.07 4.47
C ARG A 4 16.49 -31.69 4.01
N ARG A 5 17.50 -31.65 3.12
CA ARG A 5 18.03 -30.40 2.55
C ARG A 5 16.94 -29.51 1.95
N ALA A 6 15.94 -30.13 1.32
CA ALA A 6 14.76 -29.43 0.79
C ALA A 6 13.96 -28.71 1.89
N THR A 7 13.79 -29.34 3.06
CA THR A 7 13.11 -28.74 4.20
C THR A 7 13.89 -27.56 4.77
N VAL A 8 15.22 -27.69 4.88
CA VAL A 8 16.08 -26.58 5.31
C VAL A 8 15.96 -25.40 4.34
N PHE A 9 16.07 -25.67 3.03
CA PHE A 9 15.93 -24.62 2.01
C PHE A 9 14.56 -23.94 2.07
N ALA A 10 13.48 -24.71 2.17
CA ALA A 10 12.12 -24.17 2.27
C ALA A 10 11.96 -23.27 3.50
N LEU A 11 12.46 -23.71 4.66
CA LEU A 11 12.41 -22.91 5.90
C LEU A 11 13.22 -21.63 5.77
N SER A 12 14.44 -21.70 5.21
CA SER A 12 15.27 -20.52 4.99
C SER A 12 14.61 -19.52 4.03
N PHE A 13 14.04 -20.02 2.92
CA PHE A 13 13.35 -19.19 1.95
C PHE A 13 12.15 -18.46 2.56
N TRP A 14 11.28 -19.20 3.24
CA TRP A 14 10.09 -18.62 3.86
C TRP A 14 10.43 -17.66 5.00
N SER A 15 11.46 -17.97 5.79
CA SER A 15 11.95 -17.08 6.84
C SER A 15 12.48 -15.76 6.26
N ALA A 16 13.26 -15.83 5.17
CA ALA A 16 13.76 -14.65 4.48
C ALA A 16 12.62 -13.83 3.88
N ALA A 17 11.67 -14.47 3.19
CA ALA A 17 10.50 -13.79 2.61
C ALA A 17 9.68 -13.06 3.68
N PHE A 18 9.40 -13.72 4.80
CA PHE A 18 8.68 -13.11 5.92
C PHE A 18 9.44 -11.91 6.51
N ALA A 19 10.76 -12.05 6.69
CA ALA A 19 11.59 -10.95 7.17
C ALA A 19 11.53 -9.73 6.23
N PHE A 20 11.58 -9.93 4.91
CA PHE A 20 11.44 -8.84 3.95
C PHE A 20 10.08 -8.16 4.03
N ILE A 21 8.99 -8.93 4.17
CA ILE A 21 7.63 -8.36 4.33
C ILE A 21 7.55 -7.50 5.59
N VAL A 22 8.09 -7.98 6.72
CA VAL A 22 8.08 -7.20 7.98
C VAL A 22 8.88 -5.91 7.85
N VAL A 23 10.05 -5.97 7.20
CA VAL A 23 10.87 -4.77 6.96
C VAL A 23 10.14 -3.77 6.06
N ASP A 24 9.54 -4.24 4.96
CA ASP A 24 8.72 -3.40 4.07
C ASP A 24 7.58 -2.75 4.83
N TRP A 25 6.81 -3.55 5.59
CA TRP A 25 5.70 -3.07 6.41
C TRP A 25 6.13 -2.00 7.42
N SER A 26 7.26 -2.20 8.10
CA SER A 26 7.77 -1.23 9.09
C SER A 26 8.19 0.11 8.48
N ARG A 27 8.48 0.12 7.17
CA ARG A 27 8.89 1.30 6.41
C ARG A 27 7.77 1.86 5.55
N ALA A 28 6.65 1.14 5.45
CA ALA A 28 5.48 1.57 4.72
C ALA A 28 4.95 2.84 5.38
N THR A 29 4.91 3.92 4.62
CA THR A 29 4.26 5.15 5.05
C THR A 29 2.75 4.93 4.99
N PRO A 30 1.99 5.34 6.03
CA PRO A 30 0.54 5.40 5.93
C PRO A 30 0.16 6.33 4.77
N HIS A 31 -0.30 5.76 3.67
CA HIS A 31 -0.68 6.51 2.47
C HIS A 31 -2.18 6.39 2.24
N ASN A 32 -2.89 7.51 2.37
CA ASN A 32 -4.32 7.57 2.10
C ASN A 32 -4.54 7.83 0.60
N ARG A 33 -4.73 6.75 -0.17
CA ARG A 33 -5.00 6.83 -1.62
C ARG A 33 -6.31 7.55 -1.98
N PHE A 34 -7.22 7.72 -1.02
CA PHE A 34 -8.46 8.47 -1.21
C PHE A 34 -8.26 9.98 -0.99
N ASP A 35 -7.12 10.37 -0.44
CA ASP A 35 -6.72 11.76 -0.30
C ASP A 35 -5.93 12.28 -1.52
N GLU A 36 -5.49 11.38 -2.39
CA GLU A 36 -4.93 11.77 -3.68
C GLU A 36 -6.04 12.21 -4.63
N PRO A 37 -5.93 13.41 -5.23
CA PRO A 37 -6.88 13.83 -6.24
C PRO A 37 -6.79 12.84 -7.41
N PRO A 38 -7.93 12.36 -7.94
CA PRO A 38 -7.92 11.63 -9.19
C PRO A 38 -7.30 12.48 -10.31
N PRO A 39 -6.82 11.86 -11.42
CA PRO A 39 -6.06 12.57 -12.45
C PRO A 39 -6.78 13.79 -13.05
N TRP A 40 -8.11 13.78 -13.08
CA TRP A 40 -8.93 14.88 -13.59
C TRP A 40 -9.17 16.01 -12.56
N GLN A 41 -8.71 15.87 -11.32
CA GLN A 41 -8.75 16.89 -10.26
C GLN A 41 -7.36 17.42 -9.89
N LEU A 42 -6.32 17.09 -10.67
CA LEU A 42 -4.99 17.67 -10.50
C LEU A 42 -5.04 19.19 -10.72
N GLY A 43 -4.61 19.96 -9.72
CA GLY A 43 -4.64 21.43 -9.75
C GLY A 43 -5.96 22.08 -9.29
N GLN A 44 -6.92 21.30 -8.79
CA GLN A 44 -8.15 21.80 -8.16
C GLN A 44 -8.01 21.80 -6.63
N GLU A 45 -8.64 22.75 -5.94
CA GLU A 45 -8.66 22.76 -4.48
C GLU A 45 -9.44 21.56 -3.92
N LYS A 46 -8.90 20.97 -2.85
CA LYS A 46 -9.53 19.85 -2.14
C LYS A 46 -10.75 20.36 -1.37
N ILE A 47 -11.92 19.82 -1.67
CA ILE A 47 -13.16 20.11 -0.93
C ILE A 47 -13.36 19.01 0.13
N GLU A 48 -13.40 19.40 1.41
CA GLU A 48 -13.67 18.46 2.51
C GLU A 48 -15.05 17.79 2.33
N GLY A 49 -15.08 16.46 2.43
CA GLY A 49 -16.31 15.67 2.28
C GLY A 49 -16.65 15.23 0.86
N ALA A 50 -15.87 15.61 -0.16
CA ALA A 50 -16.04 15.16 -1.53
C ALA A 50 -15.47 13.74 -1.73
N GLY A 51 -16.18 12.70 -1.25
CA GLY A 51 -15.79 11.29 -1.38
C GLY A 51 -16.69 10.46 -2.29
N HIS A 52 -16.04 9.66 -3.15
CA HIS A 52 -16.49 8.48 -3.93
C HIS A 52 -17.48 8.60 -5.10
N CYS A 53 -18.24 9.68 -5.24
CA CYS A 53 -19.03 9.95 -6.45
C CYS A 53 -18.67 11.34 -6.98
N ALA A 54 -17.75 11.45 -7.95
CA ALA A 54 -17.54 12.72 -8.67
C ALA A 54 -18.88 13.15 -9.31
N ALA A 55 -19.40 14.39 -9.28
CA ALA A 55 -18.99 15.72 -8.79
C ALA A 55 -20.25 16.46 -8.24
N PRO A 56 -20.14 17.64 -7.58
CA PRO A 56 -20.13 18.86 -8.40
C PRO A 56 -19.01 19.83 -8.05
N LEU A 57 -18.38 20.33 -9.12
CA LEU A 57 -17.54 21.53 -9.11
C LEU A 57 -18.44 22.71 -8.76
N ALA A 58 -18.16 23.43 -7.67
CA ALA A 58 -18.71 24.76 -7.49
C ALA A 58 -18.01 25.68 -8.49
N ALA A 59 -18.69 25.97 -9.59
CA ALA A 59 -18.27 26.98 -10.54
C ALA A 59 -18.14 28.33 -9.81
N LYS A 60 -16.93 28.90 -9.87
CA LYS A 60 -16.73 30.34 -9.77
C LYS A 60 -15.68 30.76 -10.78
#